data_AF-A0A963XD32-F1
#
_entry.id   AF-A0A963XD32-F1
#
_cell.length_a   1.000
_cell.length_b   1.000
_cell.length_c   1.000
_cell.angle_alpha   90.00
_cell.angle_beta   90.00
_cell.angle_gamma   90.00
#
_symmetry.space_group_name_H-M   'P 1'
#
loop_
_entity.id
_entity.type
_entity.pdbx_description
1 polymer ?
#
loop_
_entity_poly.entity_id
_entity_poly.type
_entity_poly.pdbx_seq_one_letter_code
_entity_poly.pdbx_strand_id
1 'polypeptide(L)'
;MIISIARKELISALRDGRVIWSAAIFAVMLLAALASAAQRYTVISTERAAAQEIVDMQWNNQGEKNPHAAAHYGVYAFKPVTPLSFFDTGVSSFTGVSIWLEAHKQNMAEGEPARDATAIARFGELTAAFTLQMLLPLLVILLAFSSFAGEREQGTLRQVLSMGVSPTSLLFGKALGAAAAVSLF
;
A
#
# COMPACT_ATOMS: atom_id res chain seq x y z
N MET A 1 21.29 -10.04 -30.05
CA MET A 1 21.42 -8.58 -29.86
C MET A 1 20.61 -8.06 -28.67
N ILE A 2 19.31 -8.32 -28.59
CA ILE A 2 18.47 -7.88 -27.44
C ILE A 2 19.00 -8.41 -26.09
N ILE A 3 19.26 -9.72 -25.99
CA ILE A 3 19.76 -10.35 -24.75
C ILE A 3 21.11 -9.79 -24.31
N SER A 4 22.02 -9.52 -25.25
CA SER A 4 23.33 -8.93 -24.92
C SER A 4 23.20 -7.50 -24.38
N ILE A 5 22.27 -6.71 -24.94
CA ILE A 5 21.96 -5.36 -24.45
C ILE A 5 21.34 -5.46 -23.05
N ALA A 6 20.35 -6.33 -22.86
CA ALA A 6 19.70 -6.55 -21.56
C ALA A 6 20.71 -6.97 -20.47
N ARG A 7 21.62 -7.89 -20.79
CA ARG A 7 22.68 -8.32 -19.87
C ARG A 7 23.63 -7.17 -19.52
N LYS A 8 24.06 -6.36 -20.50
CA LYS A 8 24.89 -5.17 -20.25
C LYS A 8 24.16 -4.19 -19.34
N GLU A 9 22.89 -3.93 -19.62
CA GLU A 9 22.08 -2.98 -18.88
C GLU A 9 21.91 -3.42 -17.42
N LEU A 10 21.54 -4.70 -17.20
CA LEU A 10 21.45 -5.28 -15.86
C LEU A 10 22.78 -5.21 -15.10
N ILE A 11 23.88 -5.66 -15.71
CA ILE A 11 25.21 -5.61 -15.06
C ILE A 11 25.59 -4.16 -14.72
N SER A 12 25.32 -3.21 -15.62
CA SER A 12 25.60 -1.79 -15.40
C SER A 12 24.78 -1.26 -14.22
N ALA A 13 23.49 -1.55 -14.17
CA ALA A 13 22.58 -1.11 -13.12
C ALA A 13 22.97 -1.67 -11.74
N LEU A 14 23.40 -2.93 -11.68
CA LEU A 14 23.88 -3.56 -10.45
C LEU A 14 25.24 -2.99 -10.00
N ARG A 15 26.14 -2.69 -10.93
CA ARG A 15 27.47 -2.14 -10.61
C ARG A 15 27.45 -0.67 -10.22
N ASP A 16 26.51 0.11 -10.74
CA ASP A 16 26.26 1.50 -10.30
C ASP A 16 25.78 1.56 -8.83
N GLY A 17 25.24 0.46 -8.31
CA GLY A 17 24.88 0.30 -6.90
C GLY A 17 23.61 1.06 -6.49
N ARG A 18 23.15 2.04 -7.27
CA ARG A 18 21.89 2.76 -7.03
C ARG A 18 20.71 1.82 -6.91
N VAL A 19 20.56 0.86 -7.81
CA VAL A 19 19.48 -0.14 -7.76
C VAL A 19 19.56 -0.96 -6.47
N ILE A 20 20.75 -1.40 -6.07
CA ILE A 20 20.95 -2.22 -4.86
C ILE A 20 20.59 -1.43 -3.60
N TRP A 21 21.10 -0.20 -3.47
CA TRP A 21 20.81 0.64 -2.31
C TRP A 21 19.34 1.05 -2.26
N SER A 22 18.75 1.40 -3.41
CA SER A 22 17.33 1.68 -3.51
C SER A 22 16.50 0.46 -3.11
N ALA A 23 16.84 -0.75 -3.57
CA ALA A 23 16.16 -2.00 -3.20
C ALA A 23 16.28 -2.29 -1.70
N ALA A 24 17.47 -2.12 -1.13
CA ALA A 24 17.69 -2.29 0.31
C ALA A 24 16.85 -1.31 1.15
N ILE A 25 16.86 -0.02 0.78
CA ILE A 25 16.06 1.01 1.47
C ILE A 25 14.56 0.71 1.32
N PHE A 26 14.13 0.34 0.12
CA PHE A 26 12.73 -0.01 -0.15
C PHE A 26 12.29 -1.24 0.66
N ALA A 27 13.12 -2.29 0.73
CA ALA A 27 12.85 -3.47 1.53
C ALA A 27 12.73 -3.14 3.02
N VAL A 28 13.64 -2.33 3.56
CA VAL A 28 13.55 -1.85 4.96
C VAL A 28 12.28 -1.05 5.20
N MET A 29 11.92 -0.15 4.29
CA MET A 29 10.70 0.63 4.38
C MET A 29 9.44 -0.24 4.31
N LEU A 30 9.41 -1.24 3.42
CA LEU A 30 8.31 -2.19 3.29
C LEU A 30 8.15 -3.05 4.55
N LEU A 31 9.25 -3.52 5.12
CA LEU A 31 9.25 -4.25 6.39
C LEU A 31 8.75 -3.37 7.54
N ALA A 32 9.19 -2.11 7.61
CA ALA A 32 8.71 -1.16 8.61
C ALA A 32 7.20 -0.87 8.44
N ALA A 33 6.72 -0.72 7.20
CA ALA A 33 5.32 -0.55 6.89
C ALA A 33 4.49 -1.75 7.35
N LEU A 34 4.93 -2.98 7.02
CA LEU A 34 4.28 -4.23 7.43
C LEU A 34 4.26 -4.40 8.95
N ALA A 35 5.39 -4.16 9.63
CA ALA A 35 5.48 -4.27 11.08
C ALA A 35 4.56 -3.25 11.78
N SER A 36 4.58 -1.99 11.34
CA SER A 36 3.72 -0.94 11.87
C SER A 36 2.24 -1.26 11.64
N ALA A 37 1.89 -1.74 10.44
CA ALA A 37 0.51 -2.07 10.11
C ALA A 37 0.02 -3.34 10.83
N ALA A 38 0.89 -4.34 11.04
CA ALA A 38 0.58 -5.51 11.85
C ALA A 38 0.28 -5.10 13.30
N GLN A 39 1.12 -4.24 13.89
CA GLN A 39 0.87 -3.72 15.24
C GLN A 39 -0.47 -2.96 15.31
N ARG A 40 -0.75 -2.08 14.34
CA ARG A 40 -2.04 -1.36 14.27
C ARG A 40 -3.22 -2.31 14.15
N TYR A 41 -3.11 -3.34 13.29
CA TYR A 41 -4.13 -4.36 13.14
C TYR A 41 -4.44 -5.04 14.47
N THR A 42 -3.42 -5.47 15.22
CA THR A 42 -3.61 -6.13 16.51
C THR A 42 -4.33 -5.21 17.48
N VAL A 43 -3.86 -3.97 17.65
CA VAL A 43 -4.47 -2.98 18.56
C VAL A 43 -5.93 -2.74 18.21
N ILE A 44 -6.23 -2.37 16.96
CA ILE A 44 -7.61 -2.03 16.55
C ILE A 44 -8.51 -3.26 16.63
N SER A 45 -8.02 -4.45 16.27
CA SER A 45 -8.82 -5.68 16.35
C SER A 45 -9.18 -6.04 17.79
N THR A 46 -8.24 -5.88 18.73
CA THR A 46 -8.50 -6.11 20.16
C THR A 46 -9.46 -5.09 20.74
N GLU A 47 -9.31 -3.81 20.39
CA GLU A 47 -10.20 -2.74 20.83
C GLU A 47 -11.63 -2.97 20.33
N ARG A 48 -11.80 -3.28 19.04
CA ARG A 48 -13.12 -3.54 18.46
C ARG A 48 -13.77 -4.80 19.03
N ALA A 49 -12.99 -5.87 19.26
CA ALA A 49 -13.50 -7.08 19.88
C ALA A 49 -13.99 -6.81 21.32
N ALA A 50 -13.21 -6.05 22.10
CA ALA A 50 -13.60 -5.68 23.46
C ALA A 50 -14.85 -4.79 23.47
N ALA A 51 -14.94 -3.82 22.56
CA ALA A 51 -16.12 -2.97 22.44
C ALA A 51 -17.38 -3.76 22.05
N GLN A 52 -17.25 -4.72 21.12
CA GLN A 52 -18.35 -5.59 20.73
C GLN A 52 -18.80 -6.48 21.89
N GLU A 53 -17.88 -7.06 22.66
CA GLU A 53 -18.21 -7.88 23.83
C GLU A 53 -19.00 -7.08 24.88
N ILE A 54 -18.61 -5.83 25.15
CA ILE A 54 -19.34 -4.95 26.09
C ILE A 54 -20.79 -4.72 25.62
N VAL A 55 -20.94 -4.44 24.32
CA VAL A 55 -22.23 -4.21 23.68
C VAL A 55 -23.11 -5.47 23.70
N ASP A 56 -22.52 -6.63 23.42
CA ASP A 56 -23.22 -7.91 23.45
C ASP A 56 -23.66 -8.26 24.89
N MET A 57 -22.81 -8.01 25.89
CA MET A 57 -23.18 -8.14 27.30
C MET A 57 -24.33 -7.19 27.67
N GLN A 58 -24.31 -5.94 27.20
CA GLN A 58 -25.39 -4.99 27.46
C GLN A 58 -26.72 -5.45 26.82
N TRP A 59 -26.66 -5.96 25.60
CA TRP A 59 -27.82 -6.48 24.87
C TRP A 59 -28.42 -7.71 25.58
N ASN A 60 -27.57 -8.65 25.99
CA ASN A 60 -28.00 -9.89 26.64
C ASN A 60 -28.48 -9.67 28.09
N ASN A 61 -27.94 -8.67 28.80
CA ASN A 61 -28.26 -8.39 30.21
C ASN A 61 -29.23 -7.21 30.39
N GLN A 62 -30.08 -6.97 29.40
CA GLN A 62 -30.96 -5.80 29.37
C GLN A 62 -32.21 -5.89 30.28
N GLY A 63 -32.36 -6.99 31.01
CA GLY A 63 -33.50 -7.28 31.88
C GLY A 63 -34.79 -7.64 31.13
N GLU A 64 -35.87 -7.87 31.88
CA GLU A 64 -37.19 -8.10 31.29
C GLU A 64 -37.74 -6.81 30.67
N LYS A 65 -38.06 -6.86 29.37
CA LYS A 65 -38.67 -5.77 28.62
C LYS A 65 -39.46 -6.31 27.44
N ASN A 66 -40.46 -5.54 26.98
CA ASN A 66 -41.17 -5.86 25.75
C ASN A 66 -40.18 -5.85 24.56
N PRO A 67 -40.21 -6.84 23.64
CA PRO A 67 -39.34 -6.90 22.46
C PRO A 67 -39.33 -5.61 21.62
N HIS A 68 -40.46 -4.91 21.53
CA HIS A 68 -40.52 -3.63 20.83
C HIS A 68 -39.71 -2.55 21.55
N ALA A 69 -39.80 -2.47 22.88
CA ALA A 69 -38.99 -1.56 23.68
C ALA A 69 -37.50 -1.93 23.58
N ALA A 70 -37.16 -3.23 23.60
CA ALA A 70 -35.79 -3.71 23.42
C ALA A 70 -35.16 -3.18 22.13
N ALA A 71 -35.91 -3.22 21.02
CA ALA A 71 -35.45 -2.72 19.73
C ALA A 71 -35.29 -1.18 19.69
N HIS A 72 -36.02 -0.43 20.52
CA HIS A 72 -35.91 1.03 20.61
C HIS A 72 -34.77 1.54 21.51
N TYR A 73 -34.37 0.78 22.53
CA TYR A 73 -33.18 1.14 23.33
C TYR A 73 -31.88 1.05 22.53
N GLY A 74 -31.91 0.30 21.43
CA GLY A 74 -30.85 0.21 20.45
C GLY A 74 -29.56 -0.38 20.99
N VAL A 75 -28.59 -0.52 20.08
CA VAL A 75 -27.29 -1.11 20.37
C VAL A 75 -26.28 -0.65 19.32
N TYR A 76 -25.02 -0.44 19.70
CA TYR A 76 -23.98 -0.21 18.71
C TYR A 76 -23.62 -1.52 18.00
N ALA A 77 -23.18 -1.45 16.76
CA ALA A 77 -22.48 -2.54 16.10
C ALA A 77 -21.17 -2.01 15.53
N PHE A 78 -20.08 -2.76 15.75
CA PHE A 78 -18.75 -2.34 15.29
C PHE A 78 -18.35 -3.09 14.02
N LYS A 79 -17.75 -2.37 13.08
CA LYS A 79 -17.22 -2.94 11.84
C LYS A 79 -16.02 -3.84 12.17
N PRO A 80 -16.05 -5.15 11.85
CA PRO A 80 -14.92 -6.03 12.12
C PRO A 80 -13.66 -5.59 11.36
N VAL A 81 -12.49 -5.83 11.95
CA VAL A 81 -11.21 -5.62 11.27
C VAL A 81 -10.91 -6.84 10.41
N THR A 82 -10.77 -6.64 9.10
CA THR A 82 -10.47 -7.74 8.18
C THR A 82 -8.99 -8.11 8.25
N PRO A 83 -8.59 -9.40 8.21
CA PRO A 83 -7.19 -9.80 8.27
C PRO A 83 -6.29 -9.13 7.23
N LEU A 84 -6.78 -8.83 6.02
CA LEU A 84 -5.97 -8.19 4.98
C LEU A 84 -5.69 -6.70 5.26
N SER A 85 -6.31 -6.10 6.28
CA SER A 85 -6.15 -4.67 6.58
C SER A 85 -4.78 -4.29 7.13
N PHE A 86 -3.94 -5.26 7.53
CA PHE A 86 -2.52 -4.96 7.80
C PHE A 86 -1.74 -4.68 6.51
N PHE A 87 -2.18 -5.17 5.36
CA PHE A 87 -1.52 -4.94 4.08
C PHE A 87 -2.10 -3.71 3.36
N ASP A 88 -3.42 -3.62 3.33
CA ASP A 88 -4.17 -2.52 2.72
C ASP A 88 -5.46 -2.23 3.50
N THR A 89 -5.62 -1.01 4.01
CA THR A 89 -6.81 -0.58 4.75
C THR A 89 -8.01 -0.26 3.84
N GLY A 90 -7.76 -0.12 2.53
CA GLY A 90 -8.77 0.23 1.53
C GLY A 90 -9.48 1.53 1.89
N VAL A 91 -10.81 1.51 1.87
CA VAL A 91 -11.64 2.67 2.24
C VAL A 91 -11.89 2.79 3.73
N SER A 92 -11.38 1.88 4.56
CA SER A 92 -11.78 1.78 5.97
C SER A 92 -11.48 3.03 6.80
N SER A 93 -10.44 3.79 6.44
CA SER A 93 -10.11 5.05 7.10
C SER A 93 -11.13 6.16 6.80
N PHE A 94 -11.94 6.02 5.75
CA PHE A 94 -12.96 6.99 5.31
C PHE A 94 -14.39 6.49 5.49
N THR A 95 -14.57 5.33 6.12
CA THR A 95 -15.89 4.79 6.47
C THR A 95 -16.04 4.79 7.98
N GLY A 96 -17.26 4.98 8.48
CA GLY A 96 -17.54 4.78 9.89
C GLY A 96 -17.20 3.36 10.37
N VAL A 97 -16.78 3.27 11.62
CA VAL A 97 -16.38 2.02 12.30
C VAL A 97 -17.45 1.51 13.26
N SER A 98 -18.46 2.31 13.56
CA SER A 98 -19.62 1.93 14.37
C SER A 98 -20.92 2.38 13.71
N ILE A 99 -22.03 1.73 14.05
CA ILE A 99 -23.37 2.14 13.67
C ILE A 99 -24.32 1.94 14.86
N TRP A 100 -25.22 2.89 15.10
CA TRP A 100 -26.30 2.74 16.08
C TRP A 100 -27.48 1.99 15.46
N LEU A 101 -27.85 0.85 16.01
CA LEU A 101 -28.97 0.04 15.57
C LEU A 101 -30.20 0.35 16.43
N GLU A 102 -31.31 0.71 15.81
CA GLU A 102 -32.58 0.96 16.50
C GLU A 102 -33.78 0.62 15.61
N ALA A 103 -34.95 0.44 16.22
CA ALA A 103 -36.19 0.17 15.50
C ALA A 103 -36.59 1.35 14.60
N HIS A 104 -37.08 1.02 13.39
CA HIS A 104 -37.69 1.96 12.43
C HIS A 104 -36.78 3.09 11.91
N LYS A 105 -35.47 3.05 12.19
CA LYS A 105 -34.51 4.04 11.69
C LYS A 105 -33.19 3.39 11.30
N GLN A 106 -32.73 3.72 10.10
CA GLN A 106 -31.41 3.34 9.61
C GLN A 106 -30.45 4.49 9.87
N ASN A 107 -29.57 4.33 10.86
CA ASN A 107 -28.53 5.31 11.15
C ASN A 107 -27.37 5.20 10.16
N MET A 108 -26.58 6.27 10.07
CA MET A 108 -25.35 6.27 9.31
C MET A 108 -24.22 5.68 10.15
N ALA A 109 -23.16 5.20 9.49
CA ALA A 109 -21.96 4.80 10.19
C ALA A 109 -21.20 6.02 10.73
N GLU A 110 -20.60 5.89 11.91
CA GLU A 110 -19.91 6.96 12.64
C GLU A 110 -18.47 6.56 12.97
N GLY A 111 -17.64 7.54 13.38
CA GLY A 111 -16.25 7.29 13.79
C GLY A 111 -15.30 7.03 12.63
N GLU A 112 -15.38 7.81 11.55
CA GLU A 112 -14.40 7.77 10.45
C GLU A 112 -12.99 8.12 10.95
N PRO A 113 -12.01 7.19 10.89
CA PRO A 113 -10.66 7.45 11.42
C PRO A 113 -9.97 8.67 10.80
N ALA A 114 -10.17 8.91 9.50
CA ALA A 114 -9.58 10.04 8.79
C ALA A 114 -10.12 11.39 9.27
N ARG A 115 -11.32 11.43 9.86
CA ARG A 115 -11.93 12.66 10.39
C ARG A 115 -11.18 13.16 11.61
N ASP A 116 -10.74 12.24 12.47
CA ASP A 116 -9.99 12.52 13.70
C ASP A 116 -8.48 12.60 13.48
N ALA A 117 -8.02 12.23 12.28
CA ALA A 117 -6.61 12.27 11.89
C ALA A 117 -6.11 13.69 11.59
N THR A 118 -4.81 13.92 11.82
CA THR A 118 -4.14 15.15 11.40
C THR A 118 -4.14 15.31 9.88
N ALA A 119 -3.95 16.54 9.38
CA ALA A 119 -3.88 16.79 7.94
C ALA A 119 -2.80 15.95 7.23
N ILE A 120 -1.67 15.67 7.90
CA ILE A 120 -0.59 14.85 7.36
C ILE A 120 -1.00 13.37 7.30
N ALA A 121 -1.70 12.86 8.32
CA ALA A 121 -2.15 11.48 8.33
C ALA A 121 -3.21 11.18 7.23
N ARG A 122 -3.87 12.20 6.69
CA ARG A 122 -4.80 12.08 5.55
C ARG A 122 -4.11 11.92 4.18
N PHE A 123 -2.82 12.22 4.05
CA PHE A 123 -2.08 12.01 2.79
C PHE A 123 -1.84 10.53 2.47
N GLY A 124 -2.08 9.65 3.43
CA GLY A 124 -1.94 8.22 3.27
C GLY A 124 -1.28 7.61 4.49
N GLU A 125 -1.83 6.49 4.95
CA GLU A 125 -1.15 5.67 5.94
C GLU A 125 -0.01 4.91 5.26
N LEU A 126 1.12 4.78 5.97
CA LEU A 126 2.21 3.93 5.50
C LEU A 126 1.76 2.46 5.61
N THR A 127 1.28 1.92 4.48
CA THR A 127 0.91 0.52 4.28
C THR A 127 1.81 -0.12 3.23
N ALA A 128 1.82 -1.46 3.20
CA ALA A 128 2.54 -2.19 2.15
C ALA A 128 1.95 -1.89 0.77
N ALA A 129 0.62 -1.81 0.67
CA ALA A 129 -0.07 -1.44 -0.56
C ALA A 129 0.33 -0.05 -1.06
N PHE A 130 0.32 0.98 -0.20
CA PHE A 130 0.74 2.33 -0.57
C PHE A 130 2.20 2.35 -1.05
N THR A 131 3.08 1.63 -0.34
CA THR A 131 4.50 1.53 -0.67
C THR A 131 4.70 0.92 -2.06
N LEU A 132 3.98 -0.14 -2.39
CA LEU A 132 4.08 -0.84 -3.68
C LEU A 132 3.37 -0.11 -4.82
N GLN A 133 2.23 0.54 -4.56
CA GLN A 133 1.43 1.18 -5.61
C GLN A 133 1.90 2.60 -5.93
N MET A 134 2.43 3.33 -4.95
CA MET A 134 2.84 4.73 -5.13
C MET A 134 4.36 4.86 -5.22
N LEU A 135 5.11 4.27 -4.30
CA LEU A 135 6.56 4.52 -4.21
C LEU A 135 7.36 3.68 -5.20
N LEU A 136 7.01 2.40 -5.39
CA LEU A 136 7.73 1.53 -6.32
C LEU A 136 7.68 2.05 -7.77
N PRO A 137 6.53 2.45 -8.36
CA PRO A 137 6.51 2.97 -9.72
C PRO A 137 7.36 4.23 -9.92
N LEU A 138 7.38 5.13 -8.92
CA LEU A 138 8.24 6.32 -8.95
C LEU A 138 9.72 5.93 -8.97
N LEU A 139 10.10 4.92 -8.19
CA LEU A 139 11.45 4.42 -8.14
C LEU A 139 11.86 3.74 -9.45
N VAL A 140 10.96 2.97 -10.06
CA VAL A 140 11.14 2.37 -11.39
C VAL A 140 11.37 3.46 -12.44
N ILE A 141 10.56 4.52 -12.44
CA ILE A 141 10.73 5.66 -13.37
C ILE A 141 12.10 6.30 -13.15
N LEU A 142 12.48 6.59 -11.91
CA LEU A 142 13.76 7.24 -11.59
C LEU A 142 14.96 6.41 -12.03
N LEU A 143 14.94 5.09 -11.76
CA LEU A 143 16.04 4.19 -12.07
C LEU A 143 16.13 3.89 -13.58
N ALA A 144 14.99 3.70 -14.26
CA ALA A 144 14.95 3.41 -15.68
C ALA A 144 15.25 4.64 -16.56
N PHE A 145 14.98 5.86 -16.07
CA PHE A 145 15.21 7.10 -16.82
C PHE A 145 16.66 7.23 -17.29
N SER A 146 17.63 6.89 -16.43
CA SER A 146 19.06 6.98 -16.74
C SER A 146 19.50 6.04 -17.87
N SER A 147 18.74 4.97 -18.14
CA SER A 147 19.04 3.98 -19.18
C SER A 147 19.20 4.60 -20.57
N PHE A 148 18.39 5.62 -20.89
CA PHE A 148 18.47 6.37 -22.14
C PHE A 148 19.00 7.79 -21.97
N ALA A 149 18.55 8.50 -20.92
CA ALA A 149 18.97 9.88 -20.71
C ALA A 149 20.49 9.97 -20.45
N GLY A 150 21.05 9.05 -19.65
CA GLY A 150 22.47 9.03 -19.34
C GLY A 150 23.35 8.75 -20.56
N GLU A 151 22.99 7.77 -21.40
CA GLU A 151 23.73 7.49 -22.63
C GLU A 151 23.61 8.62 -23.67
N ARG A 152 22.48 9.33 -23.69
CA ARG A 152 22.29 10.51 -24.53
C ARG A 152 23.18 11.67 -24.08
N GLU A 153 23.26 11.92 -22.78
CA GLU A 153 24.09 12.99 -22.19
C GLU A 153 25.59 12.69 -22.37
N GLN A 154 26.00 11.44 -22.23
CA GLN A 154 27.39 11.00 -22.43
C GLN A 154 27.77 10.86 -23.92
N GLY A 155 26.81 11.00 -24.84
CA GLY A 155 27.02 10.84 -26.28
C GLY A 155 27.18 9.39 -26.77
N THR A 156 27.19 8.41 -25.86
CA THR A 156 27.38 6.98 -26.18
C THR A 156 26.19 6.40 -26.93
N LEU A 157 24.99 6.93 -26.74
CA LEU A 157 23.80 6.52 -27.50
C LEU A 157 23.99 6.70 -29.02
N ARG A 158 24.57 7.84 -29.44
CA ARG A 158 24.84 8.12 -30.86
C ARG A 158 25.90 7.17 -31.43
N GLN A 159 26.92 6.84 -30.63
CA GLN A 159 27.97 5.90 -31.01
C GLN A 159 27.42 4.48 -31.21
N VAL A 160 26.53 4.01 -30.31
CA VAL A 160 25.88 2.69 -30.44
C VAL A 160 25.02 2.62 -31.70
N LEU A 161 24.25 3.67 -31.98
CA LEU A 161 23.43 3.74 -33.19
C LEU A 161 24.28 3.80 -34.47
N SER A 162 25.44 4.48 -34.47
CA SER A 162 26.33 4.53 -35.64
C SER A 162 26.97 3.18 -35.97
N MET A 163 27.01 2.23 -35.03
CA MET A 163 27.48 0.86 -35.26
C MET A 163 26.40 -0.05 -35.91
N GLY A 164 25.26 0.50 -36.31
CA GLY A 164 24.19 -0.25 -36.99
C GLY A 164 23.26 -1.03 -36.05
N VAL A 165 23.31 -0.76 -34.74
CA VAL A 165 22.37 -1.35 -33.79
C VAL A 165 20.97 -0.81 -34.04
N SER A 166 20.01 -1.71 -34.27
CA SER A 166 18.61 -1.33 -34.47
C SER A 166 18.03 -0.60 -33.25
N PRO A 167 17.34 0.55 -33.43
CA PRO A 167 16.69 1.26 -32.33
C PRO A 167 15.67 0.40 -31.56
N THR A 168 14.96 -0.51 -32.24
CA THR A 168 13.99 -1.41 -31.58
C THR A 168 14.69 -2.44 -30.71
N SER A 169 15.82 -2.99 -31.18
CA SER A 169 16.64 -3.91 -30.39
C SER A 169 17.24 -3.23 -29.16
N LEU A 170 17.62 -1.96 -29.29
CA LEU A 170 18.09 -1.14 -28.18
C LEU A 170 16.98 -0.88 -27.15
N LEU A 171 15.78 -0.50 -27.61
CA LEU A 171 14.61 -0.28 -26.75
C LEU A 171 14.24 -1.52 -25.95
N PHE A 172 13.98 -2.64 -26.62
CA PHE A 172 13.58 -3.86 -25.92
C PHE A 172 14.71 -4.45 -25.07
N GLY A 173 15.97 -4.35 -25.52
CA GLY A 173 17.12 -4.77 -24.73
C GLY A 173 17.24 -3.99 -23.43
N LYS A 174 17.16 -2.66 -23.50
CA LYS A 174 17.20 -1.79 -22.31
C LYS A 174 16.00 -2.00 -21.39
N ALA A 175 14.79 -2.08 -21.95
CA ALA A 175 13.58 -2.35 -21.19
C ALA A 175 13.68 -3.68 -20.41
N LEU A 176 14.13 -4.76 -21.05
CA LEU A 176 14.33 -6.05 -20.40
C LEU A 176 15.40 -6.00 -19.30
N GLY A 177 16.53 -5.32 -19.56
CA GLY A 177 17.58 -5.18 -18.56
C GLY A 177 17.14 -4.34 -17.35
N ALA A 178 16.42 -3.25 -17.58
CA ALA A 178 15.84 -2.43 -16.52
C ALA A 178 14.77 -3.20 -15.72
N ALA A 179 13.90 -3.96 -16.39
CA ALA A 179 12.90 -4.81 -15.74
C ALA A 179 13.56 -5.89 -14.86
N ALA A 180 14.64 -6.52 -15.35
CA ALA A 180 15.41 -7.49 -14.56
C ALA A 180 16.15 -6.84 -13.37
N ALA A 181 16.54 -5.58 -13.47
CA ALA A 181 17.13 -4.86 -12.34
C ALA A 181 16.06 -4.51 -11.30
N VAL A 182 14.87 -4.11 -11.76
CA VAL A 182 13.72 -3.77 -10.91
C VAL A 182 13.10 -4.98 -10.23
N SER A 183 13.28 -6.21 -10.73
CA SER A 183 12.76 -7.41 -10.05
C SER A 183 13.44 -7.71 -8.70
N LEU A 184 14.40 -6.89 -8.27
CA LEU A 184 15.00 -6.93 -6.93
C LEU A 184 14.14 -6.25 -5.85
N PHE A 185 13.16 -5.44 -6.24
CA PHE A 185 12.19 -4.81 -5.33
C PHE A 185 11.06 -5.77 -4.97
#